data_AF-A0A4Q0NVR2-F1
#
_entry.id   AF-A0A4Q0NVR2-F1
#
_cell.length_a   1.000
_cell.length_b   1.000
_cell.length_c   1.000
_cell.angle_alpha   90.00
_cell.angle_beta   90.00
_cell.angle_gamma   90.00
#
_symmetry.space_group_name_H-M   'P 1'
#
loop_
_entity.id
_entity.type
_entity.pdbx_description
1 polymer ?
#
loop_
_entity_poly.entity_id
_entity_poly.type
_entity_poly.pdbx_seq_one_letter_code
_entity_poly.pdbx_strand_id
1 'polypeptide(L)'
;MEYRLFNFNTWKETQSKMFDYLGFTKEEAQAQFGFLMDAFQYGAPPHGGLAFGLDRLVAILGGQETIRDFIAFPKNNAGRDVMIDAPAKIDEEQLKELNLKITL
;
A
#
# COMPACT_ATOMS: atom_id res chain seq x y z
N MET A 1 -7.21 -42.35 1.15
CA MET A 1 -8.20 -41.42 0.58
C MET A 1 -7.67 -40.01 0.85
N GLU A 2 -7.60 -39.19 -0.20
CA GLU A 2 -6.61 -38.13 -0.45
C GLU A 2 -6.58 -36.92 0.51
N TYR A 3 -5.43 -36.69 1.16
CA TYR A 3 -5.01 -35.40 1.71
C TYR A 3 -4.42 -34.47 0.62
N ARG A 4 -5.08 -34.37 -0.54
CA ARG A 4 -4.55 -33.70 -1.75
C ARG A 4 -5.24 -32.36 -2.07
N LEU A 5 -5.86 -31.73 -1.07
CA LEU A 5 -6.68 -30.52 -1.27
C LEU A 5 -5.91 -29.19 -1.20
N PHE A 6 -4.65 -29.16 -0.77
CA PHE A 6 -3.84 -27.93 -0.76
C PHE A 6 -2.46 -28.18 -1.38
N ASN A 7 -2.39 -28.04 -2.70
CA ASN A 7 -1.15 -28.19 -3.45
C ASN A 7 -0.40 -26.85 -3.43
N PHE A 8 0.44 -26.62 -2.42
CA PHE A 8 1.13 -25.33 -2.18
C PHE A 8 1.94 -24.81 -3.39
N ASN A 9 2.32 -25.68 -4.31
CA ASN A 9 3.02 -25.32 -5.55
C ASN A 9 2.18 -24.45 -6.51
N THR A 10 0.84 -24.46 -6.40
CA THR A 10 -0.02 -23.72 -7.34
C THR A 10 -0.01 -22.21 -7.11
N TRP A 11 0.30 -21.73 -5.90
CA TRP A 11 0.26 -20.30 -5.57
C TRP A 11 1.37 -19.53 -6.28
N LYS A 12 2.60 -20.07 -6.26
CA LYS A 12 3.76 -19.48 -6.93
C LYS A 12 3.56 -19.41 -8.45
N GLU A 13 3.05 -20.48 -9.04
CA GLU A 13 2.74 -20.53 -10.47
C GLU A 13 1.64 -19.54 -10.87
N THR A 14 0.58 -19.45 -10.05
CA THR A 14 -0.53 -18.53 -10.30
C THR A 14 -0.07 -17.08 -10.18
N GLN A 15 0.68 -16.75 -9.13
CA GLN A 15 1.22 -15.41 -8.92
C GLN A 15 2.21 -15.01 -10.03
N SER A 16 3.08 -15.94 -10.47
CA SER A 16 4.00 -15.69 -11.60
C SER A 16 3.24 -15.37 -12.89
N LYS A 17 2.19 -16.12 -13.21
CA LYS A 17 1.34 -15.84 -14.38
C LYS A 17 0.69 -14.47 -14.28
N MET A 18 0.23 -14.08 -13.09
CA MET A 18 -0.34 -12.74 -12.88
C MET A 18 0.68 -11.63 -13.11
N PHE A 19 1.93 -11.81 -12.66
CA PHE A 19 3.00 -10.85 -12.96
C PHE A 19 3.28 -10.74 -14.46
N ASP A 20 3.30 -11.85 -15.19
CA ASP A 20 3.47 -11.85 -16.65
C ASP A 20 2.34 -11.04 -17.33
N TYR A 21 1.08 -11.23 -16.90
CA TYR A 21 -0.06 -10.47 -17.44
C TYR A 21 -0.05 -8.98 -17.07
N LEU A 22 0.54 -8.62 -15.93
CA LEU A 22 0.71 -7.24 -15.50
C LEU A 22 1.93 -6.56 -16.15
N GLY A 23 2.69 -7.29 -16.97
CA GLY A 23 3.82 -6.75 -17.74
C GLY A 23 5.14 -6.71 -16.98
N PHE A 24 5.26 -7.43 -15.86
CA PHE A 24 6.52 -7.53 -15.13
C PHE A 24 7.46 -8.51 -15.82
N THR A 25 8.74 -8.15 -15.90
CA THR A 25 9.81 -9.12 -16.09
C THR A 25 10.01 -9.94 -14.82
N LYS A 26 10.65 -11.12 -14.93
CA LYS A 26 10.96 -11.96 -13.76
C LYS A 26 11.88 -11.24 -12.78
N GLU A 27 12.81 -10.46 -13.31
CA GLU A 27 13.77 -9.68 -12.56
C GLU A 27 13.07 -8.58 -11.74
N GLU A 28 12.13 -7.85 -12.35
CA GLU A 28 11.34 -6.82 -11.66
C GLU A 28 10.42 -7.42 -10.60
N ALA A 29 9.73 -8.52 -10.91
CA ALA A 29 8.87 -9.20 -9.95
C ALA A 29 9.67 -9.71 -8.74
N GLN A 30 10.87 -10.27 -8.98
CA GLN A 30 11.75 -10.72 -7.90
C GLN A 30 12.30 -9.54 -7.08
N ALA A 31 12.70 -8.44 -7.73
CA ALA A 31 13.23 -7.27 -7.04
C ALA A 31 12.19 -6.58 -6.13
N GLN A 32 10.93 -6.51 -6.56
CA GLN A 32 9.87 -5.84 -5.82
C GLN A 32 9.13 -6.76 -4.84
N PHE A 33 8.90 -8.03 -5.22
CA PHE A 33 8.01 -8.96 -4.50
C PHE A 33 8.67 -10.27 -4.09
N GLY A 34 9.99 -10.42 -4.29
CA GLY A 34 10.73 -11.65 -3.96
C GLY A 34 10.50 -12.13 -2.53
N PHE A 35 10.55 -11.21 -1.55
CA PHE A 35 10.32 -11.55 -0.15
C PHE A 35 8.95 -12.22 0.09
N LEU A 36 7.90 -11.75 -0.60
CA LEU A 36 6.55 -12.25 -0.47
C LEU A 36 6.41 -13.62 -1.16
N MET A 37 7.00 -13.75 -2.35
CA MET A 37 7.01 -15.01 -3.10
C MET A 37 7.79 -16.11 -2.38
N ASP A 38 8.86 -15.74 -1.66
CA ASP A 38 9.62 -16.69 -0.84
C ASP A 38 8.83 -17.10 0.40
N ALA A 39 8.15 -16.17 1.06
CA ALA A 39 7.27 -16.49 2.19
C ALA A 39 6.16 -17.50 1.81
N PHE A 40 5.60 -17.41 0.60
CA PHE A 40 4.59 -18.36 0.11
C PHE A 40 5.13 -19.78 -0.09
N GLN A 41 6.44 -19.94 -0.37
CA GLN A 41 7.06 -21.26 -0.55
C GLN A 41 7.14 -22.06 0.75
N TYR A 42 7.08 -21.39 1.91
CA TYR A 42 7.10 -22.04 3.23
C TYR A 42 5.71 -22.51 3.71
N GLY A 43 4.70 -22.51 2.82
CA GLY A 43 3.38 -23.05 3.13
C GLY A 43 2.44 -22.03 3.75
N ALA A 44 2.43 -20.80 3.22
CA ALA A 44 1.40 -19.83 3.58
C ALA A 44 0.01 -20.44 3.34
N PRO A 45 -0.89 -20.43 4.34
CA PRO A 45 -2.24 -20.96 4.15
C PRO A 45 -3.01 -20.07 3.16
N PRO A 46 -4.06 -20.61 2.51
CA PRO A 46 -5.02 -19.77 1.80
C PRO A 46 -5.58 -18.72 2.75
N HIS A 47 -5.40 -17.45 2.40
CA HIS A 47 -5.83 -16.32 3.23
C HIS A 47 -6.47 -15.26 2.36
N GLY A 48 -7.39 -14.51 2.98
CA GLY A 48 -8.03 -13.34 2.40
C GLY A 48 -8.34 -12.36 3.52
N GLY A 49 -8.35 -11.07 3.20
CA GLY A 49 -8.60 -9.99 4.14
C GLY A 49 -9.52 -8.93 3.54
N LEU A 50 -10.03 -8.06 4.40
CA LEU A 50 -10.83 -6.91 4.00
C LEU A 50 -10.41 -5.71 4.85
N ALA A 51 -10.34 -4.53 4.22
CA ALA A 51 -10.09 -3.27 4.89
C ALA A 51 -11.28 -2.33 4.66
N PHE A 52 -11.79 -1.72 5.72
CA PHE A 52 -12.82 -0.68 5.63
C PHE A 52 -12.17 0.70 5.57
N GLY A 53 -12.68 1.56 4.69
CA GLY A 53 -12.38 2.99 4.74
C GLY A 53 -13.13 3.65 5.89
N LEU A 54 -12.48 3.79 7.05
CA LEU A 54 -13.12 4.27 8.28
C LEU A 54 -13.76 5.65 8.10
N ASP A 55 -13.07 6.61 7.50
CA ASP A 55 -13.60 7.98 7.33
C ASP A 55 -14.88 7.98 6.49
N ARG A 56 -14.91 7.14 5.44
CA ARG A 56 -16.09 6.96 4.59
C ARG A 56 -17.23 6.26 5.33
N LEU A 57 -16.90 5.23 6.11
CA LEU A 57 -17.89 4.51 6.92
C LEU A 57 -18.58 5.46 7.89
N VAL A 58 -17.81 6.28 8.63
CA VAL A 58 -18.36 7.23 9.60
C VAL A 58 -19.14 8.35 8.88
N ALA A 59 -18.67 8.84 7.74
CA ALA A 59 -19.42 9.84 6.96
C ALA A 59 -20.80 9.34 6.52
N ILE A 60 -20.89 8.10 6.03
CA ILE A 60 -22.16 7.46 5.66
C ILE A 60 -23.07 7.34 6.90
N LEU A 61 -22.53 6.89 8.04
CA LEU A 61 -23.28 6.79 9.29
C LEU A 61 -23.76 8.15 9.81
N GLY A 62 -23.02 9.22 9.53
CA GLY A 62 -23.38 10.60 9.87
C GLY A 62 -24.24 11.32 8.81
N GLY A 63 -24.66 10.62 7.75
CA GLY A 63 -25.50 11.19 6.69
C GLY A 63 -24.80 12.27 5.85
N GLN A 64 -23.46 12.25 5.78
CA GLN A 64 -22.67 13.20 5.02
C GLN A 64 -22.01 12.52 3.81
N GLU A 65 -21.89 13.24 2.70
CA GLU A 65 -21.19 12.75 1.50
C GLU A 65 -19.68 13.02 1.55
N THR A 66 -19.27 14.00 2.36
CA THR A 66 -17.88 14.42 2.56
C THR A 66 -17.29 13.79 3.81
N ILE A 67 -16.05 13.30 3.69
CA ILE A 67 -15.29 12.79 4.84
C ILE A 67 -14.60 13.91 5.65
N ARG A 68 -14.54 15.13 5.10
CA ARG A 68 -13.75 16.23 5.69
C ARG A 68 -14.21 16.60 7.09
N ASP A 69 -15.52 16.48 7.36
CA ASP A 69 -16.12 16.82 8.66
C ASP A 69 -15.89 15.73 9.72
N PHE A 70 -15.36 14.57 9.32
CA PHE A 70 -15.02 13.43 10.19
C PHE A 70 -13.51 13.31 10.41
N ILE A 71 -12.72 14.22 9.85
CA ILE A 71 -11.26 14.30 10.02
C ILE A 71 -10.99 15.61 10.76
N ALA A 72 -10.39 15.55 11.95
CA ALA A 72 -10.18 16.74 12.79
C ALA A 72 -9.33 17.83 12.10
N PHE A 73 -8.32 17.43 11.31
CA PHE A 73 -7.42 18.34 10.60
C PHE A 73 -7.32 17.94 9.10
N PRO A 74 -8.37 18.21 8.31
CA PRO A 74 -8.43 17.77 6.93
C PRO A 74 -7.48 18.59 6.06
N LYS A 75 -6.92 17.96 5.03
CA LYS A 75 -6.11 18.66 4.03
C LYS A 75 -7.00 19.23 2.91
N ASN A 76 -6.55 20.29 2.26
CA ASN A 76 -7.20 20.80 1.06
C ASN A 76 -6.87 19.93 -0.17
N ASN A 77 -7.42 20.28 -1.34
CA ASN A 77 -7.23 19.51 -2.59
C ASN A 77 -5.77 19.50 -3.09
N ALA A 78 -4.91 20.37 -2.57
CA ALA A 78 -3.47 20.41 -2.86
C ALA A 78 -2.64 19.66 -1.80
N GLY A 79 -3.29 18.90 -0.90
CA GLY A 79 -2.62 18.18 0.19
C GLY A 79 -2.08 19.09 1.30
N ARG A 80 -2.48 20.38 1.33
CA ARG A 80 -2.01 21.32 2.36
C ARG A 80 -2.92 21.34 3.57
N ASP A 81 -2.31 21.43 4.75
CA ASP A 81 -2.99 21.82 5.98
C ASP A 81 -2.94 23.34 6.09
N VAL A 82 -4.09 23.99 6.00
CA VAL A 82 -4.18 25.46 6.00
C VAL A 82 -4.03 26.02 7.41
N MET A 83 -4.28 25.22 8.46
CA MET A 83 -4.24 25.68 9.85
C MET A 83 -2.81 25.86 10.34
N ILE A 84 -1.91 24.94 9.97
CA ILE A 84 -0.50 24.94 10.40
C ILE A 84 0.47 25.31 9.28
N ASP A 85 -0.05 25.70 8.11
CA ASP A 85 0.71 26.00 6.89
C ASP A 85 1.69 24.87 6.47
N ALA A 86 1.19 23.63 6.42
CA ALA A 86 1.97 22.46 6.03
C ALA A 86 1.59 21.96 4.62
N PRO A 87 2.53 21.40 3.83
CA PRO A 87 3.96 21.31 4.10
C PRO A 87 4.66 22.68 3.98
N ALA A 88 5.79 22.82 4.67
CA ALA A 88 6.67 23.98 4.66
C ALA A 88 8.11 23.58 4.31
N LYS A 89 8.96 24.57 4.02
CA LYS A 89 10.39 24.32 3.82
C LYS A 89 11.03 23.88 5.13
N ILE A 90 12.03 23.01 5.02
CA ILE A 90 12.88 22.57 6.13
C ILE A 90 14.28 23.15 5.98
N ASP A 91 15.07 23.12 7.05
CA ASP A 91 16.42 23.66 7.06
C ASP A 91 17.38 22.84 6.21
N GLU A 92 18.40 23.50 5.63
CA GLU A 92 19.41 22.83 4.80
C GLU A 92 20.22 21.79 5.59
N GLU A 93 20.40 21.99 6.89
CA GLU A 93 21.08 21.03 7.76
C GLU A 93 20.34 19.69 7.80
N GLN A 94 19.01 19.71 7.87
CA GLN A 94 18.17 18.51 7.88
C GLN A 94 18.23 17.78 6.52
N LEU A 95 18.24 18.55 5.42
CA LEU A 95 18.42 17.98 4.08
C LEU A 95 19.80 17.31 3.94
N LYS A 96 20.85 17.96 4.46
CA LYS A 96 22.22 17.42 4.44
C LYS A 96 22.34 16.15 5.28
N GLU A 97 21.74 16.14 6.47
CA GLU A 97 21.70 14.96 7.35
C GLU A 97 21.05 13.76 6.64
N LEU A 98 19.95 13.99 5.91
CA LEU A 98 19.23 12.96 5.17
C LEU A 98 19.82 12.64 3.79
N ASN A 99 20.92 13.31 3.39
CA ASN A 99 21.52 13.23 2.05
C ASN A 99 20.51 13.53 0.91
N LEU A 100 19.62 14.49 1.13
CA LEU A 100 18.61 14.92 0.17
C LEU A 100 18.99 16.26 -0.48
N LYS A 101 18.61 16.43 -1.75
CA LYS A 101 18.73 17.70 -2.48
C LYS A 101 17.43 17.99 -3.19
N ILE A 102 16.89 19.19 -3.00
CA ILE A 102 15.73 19.67 -3.74
C ILE A 102 16.18 20.05 -5.15
N THR A 103 15.54 19.47 -6.16
CA THR A 103 15.73 19.87 -7.56
C THR A 103 14.66 20.90 -7.89
N LEU A 104 15.09 22.03 -8.46
CA LEU A 104 14.22 23.11 -8.95
C LEU A 104 13.89 22.90 -10.42
#